data_AF-A0AA85BRL6-F1
#
_entry.id   AF-A0AA85BRL6-F1
#
_cell.length_a   1.000
_cell.length_b   1.000
_cell.length_c   1.000
_cell.angle_alpha   90.00
_cell.angle_beta   90.00
_cell.angle_gamma   90.00
#
_symmetry.space_group_name_H-M   'P 1'
#
loop_
_entity.id
_entity.type
_entity.pdbx_description
1 polymer ?
#
loop_
_entity_poly.entity_id
_entity_poly.type
_entity_poly.pdbx_seq_one_letter_code
_entity_poly.pdbx_strand_id
1 'polypeptide(L)'
;MYILHWFLVESLSKFGNMPIEQLLVQSIDELASQIELAHQNGRHVFVYFSGSTDMNTGDSWSEDCCKCESILESTIGVAKDSDLFLMVEVGNEKEWNDSNNKFRIHPLYQVKELPTLLSLSFLNGQKHIVNRLDGKSCLDSTNVQNLFEGN
;
A
#
# COMPACT_ATOMS: atom_id res chain seq x y z
N MET A 1 22.54 9.92 8.97
CA MET A 1 21.97 8.60 8.66
C MET A 1 21.08 8.06 9.80
N TYR A 2 20.42 8.93 10.57
CA TYR A 2 19.46 8.54 11.64
C TYR A 2 18.05 9.06 11.38
N ILE A 3 17.90 10.07 10.50
CA ILE A 3 16.62 10.72 10.22
C ILE A 3 15.69 9.81 9.41
N LEU A 4 16.21 9.08 8.40
CA LEU A 4 15.42 8.13 7.60
C LEU A 4 14.86 6.96 8.44
N HIS A 5 15.63 6.45 9.39
CA HIS A 5 15.17 5.36 10.27
C HIS A 5 14.10 5.85 11.26
N TRP A 6 14.23 7.09 11.75
CA TRP A 6 13.26 7.67 12.68
C TRP A 6 11.92 8.02 11.99
N PHE A 7 11.97 8.54 10.76
CA PHE A 7 10.76 8.80 9.95
C PHE A 7 10.04 7.51 9.53
N LEU A 8 10.78 6.45 9.20
CA LEU A 8 10.19 5.13 8.94
C LEU A 8 9.50 4.58 10.19
N VAL A 9 10.11 4.76 11.36
CA VAL A 9 9.48 4.39 12.64
C VAL A 9 8.26 5.26 12.93
N GLU A 10 8.25 6.56 12.61
CA GLU A 10 7.07 7.42 12.81
C GLU A 10 5.91 7.11 11.84
N SER A 11 6.20 6.87 10.56
CA SER A 11 5.23 6.40 9.57
C SER A 11 4.65 5.03 9.94
N LEU A 12 5.48 4.11 10.43
CA LEU A 12 5.04 2.83 11.00
C LEU A 12 4.36 2.99 12.38
N SER A 13 4.64 4.07 13.12
CA SER A 13 4.04 4.34 14.43
C SER A 13 2.63 4.92 14.35
N LYS A 14 2.25 5.55 13.22
CA LYS A 14 0.86 5.94 12.95
C LYS A 14 -0.07 4.71 13.00
N PHE A 15 0.46 3.56 12.59
CA PHE A 15 -0.20 2.26 12.59
C PHE A 15 0.09 1.41 13.86
N GLY A 16 0.16 2.06 15.03
CA GLY A 16 0.45 1.39 16.31
C GLY A 16 -0.60 0.35 16.72
N ASN A 17 -0.14 -0.90 16.96
CA ASN A 17 -0.90 -2.09 17.38
C ASN A 17 -1.79 -2.78 16.34
N MET A 18 -1.35 -2.84 15.08
CA MET A 18 -2.03 -3.66 14.07
C MET A 18 -1.44 -5.07 14.04
N PRO A 19 -2.27 -6.13 13.98
CA PRO A 19 -1.79 -7.51 14.02
C PRO A 19 -1.04 -7.94 12.75
N ILE A 20 -1.29 -7.25 11.64
CA ILE A 20 -0.69 -7.52 10.33
C ILE A 20 0.71 -6.91 10.23
N GLU A 21 1.65 -7.65 9.65
CA GLU A 21 2.97 -7.11 9.30
C GLU A 21 2.85 -6.06 8.21
N GLN A 22 3.58 -4.96 8.39
CA GLN A 22 3.59 -3.84 7.45
C GLN A 22 5.00 -3.50 7.02
N LEU A 23 5.20 -3.29 5.72
CA LEU A 23 6.47 -2.86 5.15
C LEU A 23 6.25 -1.66 4.23
N LEU A 24 7.04 -0.61 4.43
CA LEU A 24 7.18 0.47 3.48
C LEU A 24 8.19 0.06 2.40
N VAL A 25 7.79 0.20 1.15
CA VAL A 25 8.55 -0.22 -0.03
C VAL A 25 8.71 0.97 -0.97
N GLN A 26 9.94 1.22 -1.42
CA GLN A 26 10.28 2.42 -2.22
C GLN A 26 10.62 2.10 -3.69
N SER A 27 10.69 0.82 -4.05
CA SER A 27 11.02 0.38 -5.41
C SER A 27 10.14 -0.77 -5.91
N ILE A 28 10.03 -0.88 -7.23
CA ILE A 28 9.29 -2.00 -7.86
C ILE A 28 9.98 -3.33 -7.58
N ASP A 29 11.31 -3.36 -7.55
CA ASP A 29 12.09 -4.59 -7.31
C ASP A 29 11.91 -5.10 -5.88
N GLU A 30 11.92 -4.19 -4.91
CA GLU A 30 11.61 -4.51 -3.51
C GLU A 30 10.15 -4.97 -3.38
N LEU A 31 9.20 -4.28 -4.03
CA LEU A 31 7.79 -4.68 -4.03
C LEU A 31 7.64 -6.10 -4.59
N ALA A 32 8.28 -6.40 -5.71
CA ALA A 32 8.25 -7.71 -6.33
C ALA A 32 8.83 -8.79 -5.41
N SER A 33 9.95 -8.50 -4.75
CA SER A 33 10.64 -9.40 -3.83
C SER A 33 9.79 -9.71 -2.59
N GLN A 34 9.16 -8.70 -1.98
CA GLN A 34 8.30 -8.90 -0.80
C GLN A 34 7.04 -9.71 -1.15
N ILE A 35 6.42 -9.44 -2.31
CA ILE A 35 5.27 -10.21 -2.79
C ILE A 35 5.65 -11.68 -3.02
N GLU A 36 6.84 -11.97 -3.56
CA GLU A 36 7.34 -13.33 -3.77
C GLU A 36 7.64 -14.06 -2.45
N LEU A 37 8.24 -13.37 -1.50
CA LEU A 37 8.49 -13.93 -0.16
C LEU A 37 7.16 -14.24 0.55
N ALA A 38 6.18 -13.34 0.48
CA ALA A 38 4.86 -13.56 1.05
C ALA A 38 4.18 -14.80 0.46
N HIS A 39 4.30 -14.99 -0.86
CA HIS A 39 3.78 -16.17 -1.55
C HIS A 39 4.38 -17.47 -1.04
N GLN A 40 5.71 -17.52 -0.90
CA GLN A 40 6.41 -18.71 -0.40
C GLN A 40 5.96 -19.10 1.01
N ASN A 41 5.51 -18.11 1.78
CA ASN A 41 4.98 -18.30 3.13
C ASN A 41 3.44 -18.45 3.18
N GLY A 42 2.76 -18.53 2.02
CA GLY A 42 1.32 -18.71 1.94
C GLY A 42 0.50 -17.52 2.46
N ARG A 43 1.05 -16.31 2.42
CA ARG A 43 0.43 -15.09 2.95
C ARG A 43 -0.37 -14.37 1.87
N HIS A 44 -1.51 -13.78 2.24
CA HIS A 44 -2.17 -12.81 1.36
C HIS A 44 -1.39 -11.50 1.37
N VAL A 45 -1.40 -10.78 0.25
CA VAL A 45 -0.68 -9.50 0.13
C VAL A 45 -1.65 -8.40 -0.23
N PHE A 46 -1.62 -7.34 0.56
CA PHE A 46 -2.29 -6.08 0.28
C PHE A 46 -1.23 -5.05 -0.11
N VAL A 47 -1.50 -4.28 -1.17
CA VAL A 47 -0.58 -3.23 -1.64
C VAL A 47 -1.32 -1.91 -1.70
N TYR A 48 -0.84 -0.94 -0.94
CA TYR A 48 -1.37 0.41 -0.89
C TYR A 48 -0.39 1.38 -1.57
N PHE A 49 -0.83 2.01 -2.66
CA PHE A 49 -0.08 3.04 -3.36
C PHE A 49 -0.54 4.42 -2.89
N SER A 50 0.40 5.19 -2.32
CA SER A 50 0.17 6.54 -1.82
C SER A 50 1.18 7.53 -2.39
N GLY A 51 0.84 8.82 -2.31
CA GLY A 51 1.83 9.88 -2.55
C GLY A 51 2.89 9.86 -1.44
N SER A 52 4.13 10.17 -1.77
CA SER A 52 5.22 10.22 -0.79
C SER A 52 4.91 11.11 0.41
N THR A 53 5.42 10.71 1.56
CA THR A 53 5.29 11.46 2.80
C THR A 53 6.10 12.77 2.76
N ASP A 54 5.48 13.89 3.12
CA ASP A 54 6.20 15.15 3.34
C ASP A 54 7.04 15.06 4.61
N MET A 55 8.31 15.41 4.50
CA MET A 55 9.27 15.27 5.61
C MET A 55 9.03 16.27 6.75
N ASN A 56 8.19 17.29 6.59
CA ASN A 56 7.91 18.26 7.65
C ASN A 56 6.64 17.90 8.42
N THR A 57 5.61 17.40 7.73
CA THR A 57 4.32 17.05 8.34
C THR A 57 4.22 15.57 8.71
N GLY A 58 4.95 14.69 8.03
CA GLY A 58 4.78 13.25 8.14
C GLY A 58 3.50 12.74 7.45
N ASP A 59 2.85 13.56 6.63
CA ASP A 59 1.62 13.23 5.89
C ASP A 59 1.90 13.12 4.39
N SER A 60 1.09 12.33 3.67
CA SER A 60 1.13 12.33 2.21
C SER A 60 0.81 13.72 1.65
N TRP A 61 1.43 14.10 0.53
CA TRP A 61 1.06 15.32 -0.19
C TRP A 61 -0.37 15.28 -0.77
N SER A 62 -1.00 14.10 -0.82
CA SER A 62 -2.37 13.91 -1.29
C SER A 62 -3.35 13.81 -0.13
N GLU A 63 -4.32 14.74 -0.08
CA GLU A 63 -5.38 14.75 0.93
C GLU A 63 -6.20 13.44 0.95
N ASP A 64 -6.45 12.86 -0.23
CA ASP A 64 -7.16 11.59 -0.34
C ASP A 64 -6.33 10.42 0.22
N CYS A 65 -5.00 10.45 0.06
CA CYS A 65 -4.12 9.45 0.69
C CYS A 65 -4.17 9.57 2.22
N CYS A 66 -4.12 10.78 2.78
CA CYS A 66 -4.22 10.98 4.24
C CYS A 66 -5.56 10.45 4.80
N LYS A 67 -6.68 10.71 4.10
CA LYS A 67 -8.00 10.19 4.49
C LYS A 67 -8.05 8.66 4.40
N CYS A 68 -7.49 8.08 3.35
CA CYS A 68 -7.42 6.63 3.19
C CYS A 68 -6.57 5.98 4.28
N GLU A 69 -5.43 6.56 4.65
CA GLU A 69 -4.59 6.07 5.75
C GLU A 69 -5.38 6.02 7.07
N SER A 70 -6.15 7.07 7.40
CA SER A 70 -7.03 7.06 8.57
C SER A 70 -8.08 5.94 8.52
N ILE A 71 -8.61 5.63 7.33
CA ILE A 71 -9.57 4.52 7.16
C ILE A 71 -8.87 3.17 7.31
N LEU A 72 -7.68 3.02 6.71
CA LEU A 72 -6.86 1.81 6.80
C LEU A 72 -6.54 1.50 8.27
N GLU A 73 -6.07 2.49 9.04
CA GLU A 73 -5.82 2.36 10.49
C GLU A 73 -7.03 1.79 11.24
N SER A 74 -8.24 2.22 10.90
CA SER A 74 -9.47 1.77 11.55
C SER A 74 -9.99 0.40 11.10
N THR A 75 -9.59 -0.08 9.92
CA THR A 75 -10.20 -1.26 9.25
C THR A 75 -9.27 -2.46 9.11
N ILE A 76 -7.95 -2.22 9.05
CA ILE A 76 -6.94 -3.25 8.83
C ILE A 76 -6.87 -4.33 9.94
N GLY A 77 -7.43 -4.05 11.13
CA GLY A 77 -7.58 -5.05 12.20
C GLY A 77 -8.48 -6.24 11.84
N VAL A 78 -9.18 -6.18 10.70
CA VAL A 78 -9.97 -7.29 10.15
C VAL A 78 -9.10 -8.28 9.36
N ALA A 79 -7.94 -7.86 8.88
CA ALA A 79 -6.99 -8.74 8.18
C ALA A 79 -6.34 -9.74 9.14
N LYS A 80 -5.86 -10.87 8.60
CA LYS A 80 -5.22 -11.92 9.42
C LYS A 80 -3.80 -11.48 9.79
N ASP A 81 -3.33 -11.84 10.98
CA ASP A 81 -1.95 -11.59 11.45
C ASP A 81 -0.90 -12.15 10.48
N SER A 82 -1.24 -13.23 9.76
CA SER A 82 -0.39 -13.87 8.76
C SER A 82 -0.28 -13.10 7.45
N ASP A 83 -1.15 -12.14 7.16
CA ASP A 83 -1.15 -11.41 5.91
C ASP A 83 -0.01 -10.37 5.88
N LEU A 84 0.28 -9.81 4.71
CA LEU A 84 1.30 -8.79 4.52
C LEU A 84 0.68 -7.53 3.93
N PHE A 85 0.91 -6.39 4.57
CA PHE A 85 0.52 -5.08 4.08
C PHE A 85 1.75 -4.31 3.56
N LEU A 86 1.76 -3.98 2.28
CA LEU A 86 2.85 -3.26 1.63
C LEU A 86 2.40 -1.84 1.31
N MET A 87 3.06 -0.86 1.91
CA MET A 87 2.87 0.55 1.58
C MET A 87 3.90 0.97 0.53
N VAL A 88 3.45 1.61 -0.54
CA VAL A 88 4.28 2.00 -1.68
C VAL A 88 4.10 3.47 -1.95
N GLU A 89 5.18 4.23 -1.80
CA GLU A 89 5.20 5.64 -2.19
C GLU A 89 5.51 5.78 -3.68
N VAL A 90 4.60 6.41 -4.42
CA VAL A 90 4.76 6.59 -5.88
C VAL A 90 5.70 7.73 -6.26
N GLY A 91 6.20 8.46 -5.27
CA GLY A 91 6.99 9.68 -5.40
C GLY A 91 6.21 10.94 -5.01
N ASN A 92 6.84 12.09 -5.23
CA ASN A 92 6.22 13.40 -5.01
C ASN A 92 5.18 13.72 -6.11
N GLU A 93 4.38 14.76 -5.89
CA GLU A 93 3.31 15.16 -6.81
C GLU A 93 3.80 15.36 -8.27
N LYS A 94 5.00 15.92 -8.46
CA LYS A 94 5.58 16.13 -9.78
C LYS A 94 5.95 14.81 -10.46
N GLU A 95 6.56 13.88 -9.73
CA GLU A 95 6.92 12.55 -10.22
C GLU A 95 5.68 11.70 -10.54
N TRP A 96 4.61 11.84 -9.75
CA TRP A 96 3.34 11.16 -9.99
C TRP A 96 2.66 11.65 -11.28
N ASN A 97 2.66 12.97 -11.50
CA ASN A 97 2.03 13.58 -12.67
C ASN A 97 2.75 13.26 -14.00
N ASP A 98 3.98 12.74 -13.95
CA ASP A 98 4.65 12.21 -15.14
C ASP A 98 3.91 10.98 -15.69
N SER A 99 3.62 10.98 -17.00
CA SER A 99 3.00 9.83 -17.68
C SER A 99 3.90 8.60 -17.71
N ASN A 100 5.22 8.79 -17.57
CA ASN A 100 6.21 7.72 -17.51
C ASN A 100 6.49 7.22 -16.09
N ASN A 101 5.72 7.67 -15.09
CA ASN A 101 5.86 7.16 -13.73
C ASN A 101 5.76 5.63 -13.74
N LYS A 102 6.78 4.98 -13.16
CA LYS A 102 6.98 3.53 -13.21
C LYS A 102 5.78 2.73 -12.69
N PHE A 103 5.00 3.26 -11.74
CA PHE A 103 3.81 2.60 -11.21
C PHE A 103 2.58 2.76 -12.11
N ARG A 104 2.49 3.89 -12.83
CA ARG A 104 1.41 4.14 -13.81
C ARG A 104 1.51 3.24 -15.04
N ILE A 105 2.74 2.98 -15.49
CA ILE A 105 3.02 2.15 -16.67
C ILE A 105 3.30 0.67 -16.34
N HIS A 106 3.35 0.29 -15.06
CA HIS A 106 3.64 -1.08 -14.67
C HIS A 106 2.55 -2.03 -15.22
N PRO A 107 2.89 -3.13 -15.92
CA PRO A 107 1.92 -3.97 -16.60
C PRO A 107 0.92 -4.66 -15.66
N LEU A 108 1.31 -4.91 -14.40
CA LEU A 108 0.43 -5.50 -13.39
C LEU A 108 -0.37 -4.44 -12.61
N TYR A 109 0.31 -3.37 -12.15
CA TYR A 109 -0.30 -2.44 -11.19
C TYR A 109 -1.06 -1.33 -11.88
N GLN A 110 -0.53 -0.80 -12.98
CA GLN A 110 -1.13 0.24 -13.81
C GLN A 110 -1.94 1.25 -12.97
N VAL A 111 -1.27 1.90 -12.01
CA VAL A 111 -1.93 2.76 -11.01
C VAL A 111 -2.43 4.01 -11.75
N LYS A 112 -3.74 4.25 -11.74
CA LYS A 112 -4.36 5.32 -12.54
C LYS A 112 -4.58 6.58 -11.74
N GLU A 113 -4.88 6.43 -10.46
CA GLU A 113 -5.19 7.49 -9.52
C GLU A 113 -4.67 7.10 -8.14
N LEU A 114 -4.56 8.09 -7.25
CA LEU A 114 -4.18 7.86 -5.87
C LEU A 114 -5.35 8.20 -4.94
N PRO A 115 -5.48 7.53 -3.80
CA PRO A 115 -4.76 6.30 -3.46
C PRO A 115 -5.28 5.09 -4.27
N THR A 116 -4.48 4.03 -4.41
CA THR A 116 -4.95 2.72 -4.93
C THR A 116 -4.63 1.63 -3.93
N LEU A 117 -5.60 0.78 -3.62
CA LEU A 117 -5.46 -0.38 -2.75
C LEU A 117 -5.72 -1.67 -3.54
N LEU A 118 -4.77 -2.60 -3.49
CA LEU A 118 -4.86 -3.89 -4.18
C LEU A 118 -4.86 -5.04 -3.17
N SER A 119 -5.64 -6.08 -3.46
CA SER A 119 -5.44 -7.42 -2.91
C SER A 119 -4.81 -8.31 -3.98
N LEU A 120 -3.75 -9.03 -3.61
CA LEU A 120 -3.03 -9.94 -4.49
C LEU A 120 -3.14 -11.38 -4.01
N SER A 121 -3.27 -12.30 -4.96
CA SER A 121 -3.09 -13.73 -4.75
C SER A 121 -2.19 -14.33 -5.83
N PHE A 122 -1.75 -15.56 -5.61
CA PHE A 122 -1.01 -16.32 -6.59
C PHE A 122 -1.86 -17.46 -7.13
N LEU A 123 -2.04 -17.49 -8.45
CA LEU A 123 -2.73 -18.59 -9.15
C LEU A 123 -1.77 -19.15 -10.19
N ASN A 124 -1.53 -20.47 -10.14
CA ASN A 124 -0.63 -21.16 -11.07
C ASN A 124 0.78 -20.55 -11.15
N GLY A 125 1.28 -20.02 -10.03
CA GLY A 125 2.60 -19.37 -9.94
C GLY A 125 2.66 -17.95 -10.53
N GLN A 126 1.52 -17.36 -10.92
CA GLN A 126 1.44 -15.99 -11.40
C GLN A 126 0.76 -15.08 -10.37
N LYS A 127 1.22 -13.83 -10.29
CA LYS A 127 0.63 -12.78 -9.44
C LYS A 127 -0.67 -12.31 -10.09
N HIS A 128 -1.79 -12.35 -9.35
CA HIS A 128 -3.09 -11.87 -9.79
C HIS A 128 -3.65 -10.85 -8.82
N ILE A 129 -4.19 -9.76 -9.36
CA ILE A 129 -5.01 -8.82 -8.59
C ILE A 129 -6.38 -9.47 -8.39
N VAL A 130 -6.75 -9.73 -7.14
CA VAL A 130 -8.05 -10.28 -6.75
C VAL A 130 -9.08 -9.16 -6.69
N ASN A 131 -8.77 -8.11 -5.92
CA ASN A 131 -9.60 -6.93 -5.74
C ASN A 131 -8.75 -5.66 -5.88
N ARG A 132 -9.40 -4.58 -6.29
CA ARG A 132 -8.80 -3.26 -6.48
C ARG A 132 -9.79 -2.19 -6.04
N LEU A 133 -9.31 -1.21 -5.30
CA LEU A 133 -9.96 0.07 -5.07
C LEU A 133 -9.06 1.16 -5.62
N ASP A 134 -9.64 2.11 -6.34
CA ASP A 134 -8.95 3.26 -6.89
C ASP A 134 -9.61 4.56 -6.35
N GLY A 135 -8.78 5.54 -6.04
CA GLY A 135 -9.13 6.92 -5.72
C GLY A 135 -10.20 7.02 -4.64
N LYS A 136 -11.36 7.58 -5.01
CA LYS A 136 -12.48 7.78 -4.07
C LYS A 136 -13.04 6.48 -3.52
N SER A 137 -12.87 5.35 -4.20
CA SER A 137 -13.34 4.05 -3.71
C SER A 137 -12.60 3.60 -2.46
N CYS A 138 -11.35 4.06 -2.29
CA CYS A 138 -10.53 3.84 -1.09
C CYS A 138 -10.98 4.69 0.10
N LEU A 139 -11.85 5.69 -0.11
CA LEU A 139 -12.34 6.58 0.94
C LEU A 139 -13.66 6.10 1.58
N ASP A 140 -14.08 4.88 1.25
CA ASP A 140 -15.23 4.22 1.84
C ASP A 140 -14.74 3.06 2.71
N SER A 141 -15.00 3.14 4.02
CA SER A 141 -14.55 2.13 4.98
C SER A 141 -15.15 0.74 4.72
N THR A 142 -16.35 0.67 4.16
CA THR A 142 -17.02 -0.60 3.82
C THR A 142 -16.30 -1.27 2.66
N ASN A 143 -15.92 -0.51 1.63
CA ASN A 143 -15.15 -1.04 0.51
C ASN A 143 -13.79 -1.57 0.97
N VAL A 144 -13.09 -0.81 1.82
CA VAL A 144 -11.78 -1.20 2.36
C VAL A 144 -11.91 -2.46 3.22
N GLN A 145 -12.90 -2.52 4.11
CA GLN A 145 -13.17 -3.71 4.92
C GLN A 145 -13.47 -4.94 4.04
N ASN A 146 -14.36 -4.81 3.06
CA ASN A 146 -14.69 -5.90 2.14
C ASN A 146 -13.47 -6.39 1.36
N LEU A 147 -12.53 -5.50 1.01
CA LEU A 147 -11.28 -5.88 0.34
C LEU A 147 -10.39 -6.74 1.24
N PHE A 148 -10.32 -6.44 2.53
CA PHE A 148 -9.56 -7.24 3.50
C PHE A 148 -10.24 -8.58 3.82
N GLU A 149 -11.57 -8.62 3.91
CA GLU A 149 -12.34 -9.83 4.22
C GLU A 149 -12.47 -10.80 3.04
N GLY A 150 -12.48 -10.29 1.81
CA GLY A 150 -12.73 -11.06 0.59
C GLY A 150 -11.61 -12.02 0.16
N ASN A 151 -10.67 -12.33 1.07
CA ASN A 151 -9.45 -13.10 0.83
C ASN A 151 -9.37 -14.41 1.64
#